data_AF-A0A3D9C506-F1
#
_entry.id   AF-A0A3D9C506-F1
#
_cell.length_a   1.000
_cell.length_b   1.000
_cell.length_c   1.000
_cell.angle_alpha   90.00
_cell.angle_beta   90.00
_cell.angle_gamma   90.00
#
_symmetry.space_group_name_H-M   'P 1'
#
loop_
_entity.id
_entity.type
_entity.pdbx_description
1 polymer ?
#
loop_
_entity_poly.entity_id
_entity_poly.type
_entity_poly.pdbx_seq_one_letter_code
_entity_poly.pdbx_strand_id
1 'polypeptide(L)'
;MRTIIFFLILAGTYFQAQTIEDKETFKKCRKEFNKKTCLSDEDHDNILFYLDQCPNEIGPIENHGCPWQDTDKDGILDKDDACPQIAGPPENKGCRWPDTDGDGILDKDDACPTVPGIPNLNGCPTWK
;
A
#
# COMPACT_ATOMS: atom_id res chain seq x y z
N MET A 1 -16.73 25.75 25.00
CA MET A 1 -15.56 26.65 24.96
C MET A 1 -14.24 25.98 25.41
N ARG A 2 -14.25 25.00 26.33
CA ARG A 2 -13.02 24.28 26.75
C ARG A 2 -12.44 23.31 25.70
N THR A 3 -13.27 22.70 24.87
CA THR A 3 -12.83 21.70 23.87
C THR A 3 -12.05 22.33 22.71
N ILE A 4 -12.41 23.55 22.29
CA ILE A 4 -11.76 24.27 21.17
C ILE A 4 -10.33 24.71 21.53
N ILE A 5 -10.09 25.06 22.80
CA ILE A 5 -8.76 25.50 23.28
C ILE A 5 -7.77 24.33 23.28
N PHE A 6 -8.21 23.11 23.59
CA PHE A 6 -7.35 21.91 23.54
C PHE A 6 -6.92 21.54 22.12
N PHE A 7 -7.80 21.65 21.12
CA PHE A 7 -7.48 21.39 19.72
C PHE A 7 -6.43 22.36 19.16
N LEU A 8 -6.49 23.64 19.55
CA LEU A 8 -5.51 24.65 19.11
C LEU A 8 -4.11 24.43 19.71
N ILE A 9 -4.03 23.96 20.96
CA ILE A 9 -2.74 23.62 21.60
C ILE A 9 -2.12 22.40 20.91
N LEU A 10 -2.91 21.37 20.61
CA LEU A 10 -2.43 20.14 19.96
C LEU A 10 -1.91 20.40 18.54
N ALA A 11 -2.62 21.22 17.76
CA ALA A 11 -2.21 21.62 16.41
C ALA A 11 -0.92 22.48 16.43
N GLY A 12 -0.80 23.38 17.41
CA GLY A 12 0.39 24.21 17.57
C GLY A 12 1.64 23.40 17.89
N THR A 13 1.55 22.40 18.77
CA THR A 13 2.71 21.53 19.10
C THR A 13 3.09 20.60 17.96
N TYR A 14 2.11 20.10 17.21
CA TYR A 14 2.34 19.25 16.03
C TYR A 14 3.09 20.02 14.94
N PHE A 15 2.65 21.25 14.63
CA PHE A 15 3.30 22.09 13.64
C PHE A 15 4.75 22.42 14.02
N GLN A 16 5.00 22.73 15.29
CA GLN A 16 6.37 22.97 15.78
C GLN A 16 7.25 21.72 15.60
N ALA A 17 6.75 20.52 15.90
CA ALA A 17 7.51 19.28 15.75
C ALA A 17 7.91 19.01 14.28
N GLN A 18 6.97 19.16 13.33
CA GLN A 18 7.24 18.94 11.90
C GLN A 18 8.31 19.91 11.37
N THR A 19 8.25 21.19 11.76
CA THR A 19 9.28 22.17 11.35
C THR A 19 10.68 21.87 11.91
N ILE A 20 10.78 21.16 13.03
CA ILE A 20 12.06 20.75 13.62
C ILE A 20 12.63 19.57 12.84
N GLU A 21 11.79 18.58 12.52
CA GLU A 21 12.16 17.43 11.70
C GLU A 21 12.70 17.88 10.34
N ASP A 22 11.96 18.72 9.61
CA ASP A 22 12.37 19.26 8.31
C ASP A 22 13.73 19.99 8.37
N LYS A 23 13.98 20.75 9.45
CA LYS A 23 15.26 21.44 9.66
C LYS A 23 16.41 20.46 9.86
N GLU A 24 16.22 19.41 10.64
CA GLU A 24 17.26 18.41 10.88
C GLU A 24 17.51 17.57 9.61
N THR A 25 16.45 17.21 8.86
CA THR A 25 16.57 16.50 7.58
C THR A 25 17.31 17.35 6.55
N PHE A 26 16.97 18.64 6.42
CA PHE A 26 17.70 19.55 5.55
C PHE A 26 19.17 19.70 5.96
N LYS A 27 19.45 19.82 7.27
CA LYS A 27 20.81 19.88 7.80
C LYS A 27 21.58 18.60 7.52
N LYS A 28 20.94 17.42 7.57
CA LYS A 28 21.55 16.14 7.18
C LYS A 28 21.90 16.14 5.70
N CYS A 29 20.96 16.50 4.82
CA CYS A 29 21.25 16.62 3.37
C CYS A 29 22.43 17.55 3.10
N ARG A 30 22.48 18.72 3.76
CA ARG A 30 23.55 19.71 3.56
C ARG A 30 24.95 19.26 4.03
N LYS A 31 25.04 18.18 4.81
CA LYS A 31 26.34 17.56 5.15
C LYS A 31 26.90 16.74 3.98
N GLU A 32 26.04 16.22 3.12
CA GLU A 32 26.39 15.31 2.02
C GLU A 32 26.32 16.04 0.66
N PHE A 33 25.39 16.96 0.50
CA PHE A 33 25.09 17.64 -0.76
C PHE A 33 25.11 19.17 -0.64
N ASN A 34 25.24 19.84 -1.79
CA ASN A 34 25.17 21.30 -1.86
C ASN A 34 23.71 21.81 -1.68
N LYS A 35 23.54 23.12 -1.43
CA LYS A 35 22.21 23.69 -1.14
C LYS A 35 21.25 23.55 -2.32
N LYS A 36 21.77 23.69 -3.55
CA LYS A 36 20.97 23.60 -4.77
C LYS A 36 20.40 22.20 -4.92
N THR A 37 21.22 21.16 -4.72
CA THR A 37 20.78 19.76 -4.75
C THR A 37 19.77 19.47 -3.64
N CYS A 38 20.02 19.89 -2.40
CA CYS A 38 19.01 19.69 -1.34
C CYS A 38 17.69 20.43 -1.58
N LEU A 39 17.64 21.40 -2.50
CA LEU A 39 16.42 22.15 -2.82
C LEU A 39 15.98 21.91 -4.27
N SER A 40 16.56 20.93 -4.96
CA SER A 40 16.06 20.49 -6.26
C SER A 40 14.93 19.51 -6.06
N ASP A 41 14.24 19.25 -7.14
CA ASP A 41 13.20 18.24 -7.32
C ASP A 41 13.56 17.62 -8.68
N GLU A 42 14.04 16.39 -8.66
CA GLU A 42 14.71 15.76 -9.81
C GLU A 42 13.72 14.99 -10.70
N ASP A 43 12.70 14.37 -10.10
CA ASP A 43 11.64 13.65 -10.81
C ASP A 43 10.36 14.47 -11.01
N HIS A 44 10.31 15.69 -10.46
CA HIS A 44 9.24 16.66 -10.63
C HIS A 44 7.90 16.24 -9.99
N ASP A 45 7.96 15.48 -8.89
CA ASP A 45 6.79 15.09 -8.11
C ASP A 45 6.33 16.15 -7.08
N ASN A 46 7.04 17.28 -7.01
CA ASN A 46 6.87 18.40 -6.07
C ASN A 46 7.36 18.11 -4.65
N ILE A 47 8.20 17.10 -4.46
CA ILE A 47 8.89 16.81 -3.22
C ILE A 47 10.36 17.19 -3.42
N LEU A 48 10.88 17.98 -2.49
CA LEU A 48 12.28 18.39 -2.58
C LEU A 48 13.18 17.19 -2.30
N PHE A 49 14.31 17.10 -3.00
CA PHE A 49 15.31 16.04 -2.91
C PHE A 49 15.68 15.62 -1.47
N TYR A 50 15.68 16.55 -0.50
CA TYR A 50 16.01 16.23 0.89
C TYR A 50 14.87 15.60 1.70
N LEU A 51 13.63 15.69 1.21
CA LEU A 51 12.42 15.09 1.78
C LEU A 51 11.96 13.86 0.99
N ASP A 52 12.50 13.68 -0.20
CA ASP A 52 12.18 12.60 -1.11
C ASP A 52 13.03 11.35 -0.83
N GLN A 53 12.36 10.22 -0.59
CA GLN A 53 12.99 8.93 -0.36
C GLN A 53 13.36 8.23 -1.69
N CYS A 54 12.74 8.61 -2.80
CA CYS A 54 13.01 8.08 -4.14
C CYS A 54 13.27 9.20 -5.16
N PRO A 55 14.41 9.91 -5.08
CA PRO A 55 14.67 11.15 -5.85
C PRO A 55 14.75 11.03 -7.38
N ASN A 56 14.43 9.89 -7.97
CA ASN A 56 14.43 9.70 -9.42
C ASN A 56 13.15 8.98 -9.89
N GLU A 57 12.17 8.79 -9.01
CA GLU A 57 10.95 8.04 -9.28
C GLU A 57 9.76 8.78 -8.70
N ILE A 58 8.91 9.33 -9.57
CA ILE A 58 7.71 10.07 -9.16
C ILE A 58 6.89 9.29 -8.13
N GLY A 59 6.67 9.90 -6.96
CA GLY A 59 5.81 9.33 -5.93
C GLY A 59 4.93 10.34 -5.20
N PRO A 60 3.90 9.86 -4.49
CA PRO A 60 3.08 10.71 -3.65
C PRO A 60 3.79 11.08 -2.34
N ILE A 61 3.41 12.22 -1.76
CA ILE A 61 3.90 12.66 -0.44
C ILE A 61 3.53 11.65 0.66
N GLU A 62 2.39 10.97 0.52
CA GLU A 62 1.94 9.93 1.45
C GLU A 62 2.89 8.72 1.49
N ASN A 63 3.70 8.52 0.47
CA ASN A 63 4.73 7.49 0.40
C ASN A 63 6.15 8.08 0.28
N HIS A 64 6.35 9.28 0.81
CA HIS A 64 7.66 9.94 0.87
C HIS A 64 8.34 10.08 -0.49
N GLY A 65 7.58 10.37 -1.55
CA GLY A 65 8.11 10.51 -2.91
C GLY A 65 8.43 9.19 -3.60
N CYS A 66 8.06 8.06 -3.03
CA CYS A 66 8.23 6.76 -3.70
C CYS A 66 6.93 6.26 -4.34
N PRO A 67 6.98 5.60 -5.52
CA PRO A 67 5.80 4.95 -6.07
C PRO A 67 5.33 3.79 -5.19
N TRP A 68 4.02 3.55 -5.17
CA TRP A 68 3.45 2.35 -4.55
C TRP A 68 3.76 1.12 -5.39
N GLN A 69 4.08 0.02 -4.72
CA GLN A 69 4.38 -1.25 -5.37
C GLN A 69 3.10 -2.09 -5.55
N ASP A 70 3.13 -2.94 -6.56
CA ASP A 70 2.17 -4.01 -6.83
C ASP A 70 3.02 -5.23 -7.22
N THR A 71 3.34 -6.06 -6.22
CA THR A 71 4.37 -7.09 -6.32
C THR A 71 3.94 -8.25 -7.20
N ASP A 72 2.67 -8.66 -7.15
CA ASP A 72 2.15 -9.78 -7.94
C ASP A 72 1.43 -9.36 -9.23
N LYS A 73 1.25 -8.05 -9.43
CA LYS A 73 0.76 -7.42 -10.65
C LYS A 73 -0.70 -7.75 -10.96
N ASP A 74 -1.52 -7.92 -9.93
CA ASP A 74 -2.96 -8.12 -10.07
C ASP A 74 -3.75 -6.82 -10.24
N GLY A 75 -3.09 -5.67 -10.07
CA GLY A 75 -3.67 -4.33 -10.19
C GLY A 75 -4.13 -3.73 -8.87
N ILE A 76 -3.90 -4.41 -7.74
CA ILE A 76 -4.14 -3.93 -6.39
C ILE A 76 -2.78 -3.64 -5.76
N LEU A 77 -2.60 -2.42 -5.27
CA LEU A 77 -1.33 -2.03 -4.65
C LEU A 77 -1.09 -2.86 -3.38
N ASP A 78 0.17 -3.18 -3.08
CA ASP A 78 0.56 -4.01 -1.92
C ASP A 78 -0.02 -3.50 -0.58
N LYS A 79 -0.25 -2.19 -0.48
CA LYS A 79 -0.85 -1.55 0.71
C LYS A 79 -2.35 -1.83 0.89
N ASP A 80 -3.03 -2.19 -0.19
CA ASP A 80 -4.48 -2.46 -0.26
C ASP A 80 -4.78 -3.95 -0.53
N ASP A 81 -3.75 -4.75 -0.84
CA ASP A 81 -3.83 -6.18 -1.13
C ASP A 81 -3.70 -7.03 0.15
N ALA A 82 -4.62 -7.97 0.34
CA ALA A 82 -4.58 -8.93 1.44
C ALA A 82 -3.61 -10.09 1.20
N CYS A 83 -3.20 -10.32 -0.06
CA CYS A 83 -2.26 -11.34 -0.49
C CYS A 83 -1.18 -10.80 -1.45
N PRO A 84 -0.29 -9.87 -1.05
CA PRO A 84 0.64 -9.12 -1.93
C PRO A 84 1.68 -9.93 -2.74
N GLN A 85 1.64 -11.25 -2.69
CA GLN A 85 2.58 -12.15 -3.38
C GLN A 85 1.84 -13.16 -4.26
N ILE A 86 0.51 -13.13 -4.29
CA ILE A 86 -0.34 -14.13 -4.94
C ILE A 86 -1.50 -13.41 -5.60
N ALA A 87 -1.35 -13.14 -6.89
CA ALA A 87 -2.35 -12.44 -7.68
C ALA A 87 -3.76 -12.98 -7.47
N GLY A 88 -4.71 -12.07 -7.25
CA GLY A 88 -6.11 -12.40 -7.06
C GLY A 88 -7.06 -11.32 -7.55
N PRO A 89 -8.35 -11.62 -7.59
CA PRO A 89 -9.35 -10.65 -8.01
C PRO A 89 -9.61 -9.58 -6.93
N PRO A 90 -10.02 -8.36 -7.31
CA PRO A 90 -10.42 -7.32 -6.37
C PRO A 90 -11.61 -7.72 -5.50
N GLU A 91 -12.50 -8.59 -5.99
CA GLU A 91 -13.61 -9.14 -5.23
C GLU A 91 -13.14 -9.95 -4.00
N ASN A 92 -11.91 -10.47 -4.02
CA ASN A 92 -11.29 -11.17 -2.91
C ASN A 92 -10.07 -10.44 -2.34
N LYS A 93 -10.02 -9.11 -2.49
CA LYS A 93 -8.94 -8.26 -1.96
C LYS A 93 -7.54 -8.73 -2.39
N GLY A 94 -7.39 -9.09 -3.66
CA GLY A 94 -6.13 -9.55 -4.24
C GLY A 94 -5.72 -10.98 -3.87
N CYS A 95 -6.53 -11.69 -3.09
CA CYS A 95 -6.27 -13.10 -2.80
C CYS A 95 -6.91 -14.03 -3.83
N ARG A 96 -6.21 -15.09 -4.23
CA ARG A 96 -6.86 -16.22 -4.92
C ARG A 96 -8.00 -16.81 -4.07
N TRP A 97 -9.07 -17.27 -4.73
CA TRP A 97 -10.11 -18.05 -4.04
C TRP A 97 -9.60 -19.46 -3.70
N PRO A 98 -10.03 -20.05 -2.56
CA PRO A 98 -9.70 -21.42 -2.21
C PRO A 98 -10.47 -22.43 -3.09
N ASP A 99 -9.87 -23.60 -3.21
CA ASP A 99 -10.42 -24.84 -3.78
C ASP A 99 -9.93 -25.94 -2.82
N THR A 100 -10.75 -26.22 -1.81
CA THR A 100 -10.37 -26.97 -0.61
C THR A 100 -10.16 -28.46 -0.92
N ASP A 101 -10.90 -29.01 -1.88
CA ASP A 101 -10.81 -30.42 -2.26
C ASP A 101 -10.07 -30.67 -3.58
N GLY A 102 -9.76 -29.61 -4.33
CA GLY A 102 -8.91 -29.65 -5.51
C GLY A 102 -9.60 -30.21 -6.75
N ASP A 103 -10.93 -30.17 -6.81
CA ASP A 103 -11.69 -30.65 -7.97
C ASP A 103 -11.74 -29.65 -9.14
N GLY A 104 -11.24 -28.43 -8.92
CA GLY A 104 -11.17 -27.35 -9.91
C GLY A 104 -12.37 -26.40 -9.87
N ILE A 105 -13.30 -26.57 -8.94
CA ILE A 105 -14.40 -25.67 -8.66
C ILE A 105 -14.10 -24.96 -7.35
N LEU A 106 -14.08 -23.62 -7.39
CA LEU A 106 -13.73 -22.83 -6.20
C LEU A 106 -14.78 -23.05 -5.10
N ASP A 107 -14.39 -22.99 -3.83
CA ASP A 107 -15.29 -23.23 -2.68
C ASP A 107 -16.56 -22.35 -2.70
N LYS A 108 -16.48 -21.16 -3.31
CA LYS A 108 -17.62 -20.23 -3.46
C LYS A 108 -18.65 -20.67 -4.52
N ASP A 109 -18.23 -21.51 -5.46
CA ASP A 109 -19.01 -22.05 -6.57
C ASP A 109 -19.29 -23.57 -6.41
N ASP A 110 -18.69 -24.20 -5.39
CA ASP A 110 -18.82 -25.62 -5.08
C ASP A 110 -19.93 -25.90 -4.05
N ALA A 111 -20.83 -26.82 -4.38
CA ALA A 111 -21.90 -27.26 -3.51
C ALA A 111 -21.45 -28.30 -2.46
N CYS A 112 -20.28 -28.92 -2.66
CA CYS A 112 -19.65 -29.89 -1.78
C CYS A 112 -18.15 -29.58 -1.51
N PRO A 113 -17.77 -28.41 -0.92
CA PRO A 113 -16.40 -27.87 -0.87
C PRO A 113 -15.29 -28.72 -0.22
N THR A 114 -15.62 -29.88 0.32
CA THR A 114 -14.68 -30.74 1.03
C THR A 114 -14.65 -32.16 0.47
N VAL A 115 -15.34 -32.42 -0.63
CA VAL A 115 -15.50 -33.75 -1.23
C VAL A 115 -15.46 -33.62 -2.75
N PRO A 116 -14.38 -34.06 -3.43
CA PRO A 116 -14.21 -33.80 -4.84
C PRO A 116 -15.38 -34.31 -5.69
N GLY A 117 -15.83 -33.50 -6.64
CA GLY A 117 -16.89 -33.85 -7.56
C GLY A 117 -16.60 -33.48 -9.01
N ILE A 118 -17.68 -33.23 -9.76
CA ILE A 118 -17.61 -32.91 -11.18
C ILE A 118 -18.39 -31.63 -11.49
N PRO A 119 -18.00 -30.86 -12.54
CA PRO A 119 -18.68 -29.62 -12.92
C PRO A 119 -20.19 -29.77 -13.17
N ASN A 120 -20.64 -30.90 -13.74
CA ASN A 120 -22.05 -31.15 -14.01
C ASN A 120 -22.91 -31.31 -12.74
N LEU A 121 -22.29 -31.52 -11.58
CA LEU A 121 -22.94 -31.64 -10.28
C LEU A 121 -22.52 -30.52 -9.31
N ASN A 122 -22.00 -29.40 -9.83
CA ASN A 122 -21.51 -28.27 -9.02
C ASN A 122 -20.51 -28.72 -7.93
N GLY A 123 -19.56 -29.58 -8.29
CA GLY A 123 -18.50 -30.05 -7.37
C GLY A 123 -18.93 -31.15 -6.40
N CYS A 124 -20.15 -31.66 -6.52
CA CYS A 124 -20.55 -32.83 -5.73
C CYS A 124 -20.22 -34.18 -6.42
N PRO A 125 -19.93 -35.23 -5.63
CA PRO A 125 -19.72 -36.58 -6.15
C PRO A 125 -20.99 -37.17 -6.78
N THR A 126 -20.80 -38.19 -7.63
CA THR A 126 -21.92 -38.91 -8.25
C THR A 126 -22.63 -39.89 -7.30
N TRP A 127 -22.05 -40.13 -6.13
CA TRP A 127 -22.63 -40.93 -5.06
C TRP A 127 -23.15 -39.97 -3.97
N LYS A 128 -24.32 -40.27 -3.42
CA LYS A 128 -24.95 -39.48 -2.35
C LYS A 128 -24.96 -40.29 -1.05
#